data_AF-R4M8X5-F1
#
_entry.id   AF-R4M8X5-F1
#
_cell.length_a   1.000
_cell.length_b   1.000
_cell.length_c   1.000
_cell.angle_alpha   90.00
_cell.angle_beta   90.00
_cell.angle_gamma   90.00
#
_symmetry.space_group_name_H-M   'P 1'
#
loop_
_entity.id
_entity.type
_entity.pdbx_description
1 polymer ?
#
loop_
_entity_poly.entity_id
_entity_poly.type
_entity_poly.pdbx_seq_one_letter_code
_entity_poly.pdbx_strand_id
1 'polypeptide(L)'
;MLGQAVEASAASGAIWRPVDPAPRLLPAPEAIDRALDVLAQAQRPLLVLGKGAAYAQADNVIREFVEHTGIPFLPMSMAKGLLPDSHPQSAAAARSLAMARADVVLLVGARLNWLLGNGESPQWSADAKFIQVDIEASEFDSNRPIVATLTGDNVTVNVGAPRSCGRTFERGLGGVDRRARRPQGPQQCQDASAVGRRSSSDAVLQRAWCH
;
A
#
# COMPACT_ATOMS: atom_id res chain seq x y z
N MET A 1 28.59 -25.04 -13.24
CA MET A 1 27.83 -24.54 -14.41
C MET A 1 27.61 -23.05 -14.18
N LEU A 2 28.47 -22.20 -14.74
CA LEU A 2 28.41 -20.74 -14.56
C LEU A 2 27.38 -20.19 -15.55
N GLY A 3 26.39 -19.43 -15.05
CA GLY A 3 25.42 -18.74 -15.89
C GLY A 3 26.14 -17.76 -16.81
N GLN A 4 25.99 -17.94 -18.12
CA GLN A 4 26.55 -17.04 -19.13
C GLN A 4 25.83 -15.69 -19.00
N ALA A 5 26.56 -14.65 -18.59
CA ALA A 5 26.07 -13.28 -18.65
C ALA A 5 26.05 -12.84 -20.12
N VAL A 6 24.86 -12.64 -20.67
CA VAL A 6 24.67 -12.14 -22.03
C VAL A 6 24.81 -10.61 -21.99
N GLU A 7 25.54 -10.03 -22.94
CA GLU A 7 25.62 -8.57 -23.06
C GLU A 7 24.23 -7.96 -23.26
N ALA A 8 23.95 -6.83 -22.61
CA ALA A 8 22.64 -6.16 -22.62
C ALA A 8 22.16 -5.79 -24.05
N SER A 9 23.10 -5.52 -24.96
CA SER A 9 22.85 -5.28 -26.37
C SER A 9 22.28 -6.50 -27.10
N ALA A 10 22.79 -7.70 -26.79
CA ALA A 10 22.33 -8.97 -27.36
C ALA A 10 21.01 -9.44 -26.74
N ALA A 11 20.75 -9.10 -25.47
CA ALA A 11 19.46 -9.39 -24.81
C ALA A 11 18.29 -8.60 -25.43
N SER A 12 18.55 -7.38 -25.91
CA SER A 12 17.52 -6.49 -26.44
C SER A 12 16.80 -7.04 -27.68
N GLY A 13 17.47 -7.87 -28.49
CA GLY A 13 16.89 -8.52 -29.67
C GLY A 13 16.14 -9.83 -29.38
N ALA A 14 16.28 -10.38 -28.17
CA ALA A 14 15.64 -11.64 -27.75
C ALA A 14 14.37 -11.42 -26.92
N ILE A 15 14.08 -10.18 -26.52
CA ILE A 15 12.88 -9.85 -25.75
C ILE A 15 11.70 -9.70 -26.70
N TRP A 16 10.82 -10.69 -26.71
CA TRP A 16 9.55 -10.59 -27.42
C TRP A 16 8.68 -9.49 -26.79
N ARG A 17 8.32 -8.48 -27.58
CA ARG A 17 7.36 -7.46 -27.15
C ARG A 17 5.95 -8.02 -27.32
N PRO A 18 5.13 -8.09 -26.26
CA PRO A 18 3.72 -8.39 -26.41
C PRO A 18 3.09 -7.38 -27.37
N VAL A 19 2.43 -7.89 -28.41
CA VAL A 19 1.80 -7.07 -29.46
C VAL A 19 0.58 -6.33 -28.91
N ASP A 20 -0.13 -6.96 -27.98
CA ASP A 20 -1.28 -6.38 -27.28
C ASP A 20 -1.19 -6.75 -25.78
N PRO A 21 -0.80 -5.82 -24.90
CA PRO A 21 -0.88 -6.06 -23.46
C PRO A 21 -2.35 -6.14 -23.03
N ALA A 22 -2.63 -6.86 -21.95
CA ALA A 22 -4.01 -6.99 -21.44
C ALA A 22 -4.68 -5.61 -21.31
N PRO A 23 -5.96 -5.48 -21.72
CA PRO A 23 -6.66 -4.20 -21.71
C PRO A 23 -6.73 -3.64 -20.29
N ARG A 24 -6.59 -2.31 -20.17
CA ARG A 24 -6.72 -1.63 -18.87
C ARG A 24 -8.13 -1.82 -18.35
N LEU A 25 -8.24 -2.40 -17.16
CA LEU A 25 -9.52 -2.64 -16.50
C LEU A 25 -9.58 -1.78 -15.24
N LEU A 26 -10.45 -0.78 -15.26
CA LEU A 26 -10.68 0.10 -14.11
C LEU A 26 -11.66 -0.56 -13.14
N PRO A 27 -11.35 -0.65 -11.84
CA PRO A 27 -12.33 -1.07 -10.85
C PRO A 27 -13.45 -0.05 -10.72
N ALA A 28 -14.64 -0.52 -10.32
CA ALA A 28 -15.77 0.35 -10.03
C ALA A 28 -15.42 1.32 -8.89
N PRO A 29 -15.74 2.63 -8.98
CA PRO A 29 -15.44 3.60 -7.93
C PRO A 29 -16.00 3.21 -6.56
N GLU A 30 -17.23 2.69 -6.53
CA GLU A 30 -17.89 2.21 -5.31
C GLU A 30 -17.12 1.06 -4.63
N ALA A 31 -16.42 0.23 -5.41
CA ALA A 31 -15.60 -0.84 -4.85
C ALA A 31 -14.32 -0.28 -4.19
N ILE A 32 -13.73 0.77 -4.77
CA ILE A 32 -12.58 1.49 -4.19
C ILE A 32 -13.00 2.14 -2.87
N ASP A 33 -14.15 2.82 -2.85
CA ASP A 33 -14.65 3.48 -1.65
C ASP A 33 -14.91 2.47 -0.52
N ARG A 34 -15.53 1.32 -0.83
CA ARG A 34 -15.70 0.22 0.13
C ARG A 34 -14.37 -0.29 0.67
N ALA A 35 -13.37 -0.46 -0.18
CA ALA A 35 -12.05 -0.92 0.25
C ALA A 35 -11.37 0.10 1.18
N LEU A 36 -11.45 1.38 0.84
CA LEU A 36 -10.93 2.49 1.65
C LEU A 36 -11.63 2.59 3.01
N ASP A 37 -12.95 2.45 3.05
CA ASP A 37 -13.72 2.48 4.30
C ASP A 37 -13.33 1.34 5.25
N VAL A 38 -13.15 0.12 4.70
CA VAL A 38 -12.72 -1.04 5.49
C VAL A 38 -11.29 -0.85 5.99
N LEU A 39 -10.39 -0.31 5.17
CA LEU A 39 -9.02 0.01 5.58
C LEU A 39 -8.97 1.11 6.64
N ALA A 40 -9.82 2.13 6.54
CA ALA A 40 -9.87 3.24 7.48
C ALA A 40 -10.35 2.80 8.87
N GLN A 41 -11.15 1.73 8.97
CA GLN A 41 -11.61 1.15 10.22
C GLN A 41 -10.63 0.13 10.82
N ALA A 42 -9.58 -0.25 10.08
CA ALA A 42 -8.62 -1.25 10.50
C ALA A 42 -7.71 -0.76 11.64
N GLN A 43 -7.56 -1.58 12.68
CA GLN A 43 -6.62 -1.33 13.79
C GLN A 43 -5.24 -1.92 13.50
N ARG A 44 -5.18 -3.06 12.79
CA ARG A 44 -3.94 -3.79 12.47
C ARG A 44 -3.91 -4.18 10.99
N PRO A 45 -3.94 -3.19 10.06
CA PRO A 45 -3.95 -3.46 8.64
C PRO A 45 -2.64 -4.12 8.20
N LEU A 46 -2.73 -5.08 7.29
CA LEU A 46 -1.59 -5.75 6.66
C LEU A 46 -1.75 -5.73 5.13
N LEU A 47 -0.71 -5.27 4.43
CA LEU A 47 -0.64 -5.35 2.98
C LEU A 47 0.10 -6.62 2.57
N VAL A 48 -0.42 -7.40 1.63
CA VAL A 48 0.23 -8.59 1.08
C VAL A 48 0.46 -8.40 -0.41
N LEU A 49 1.74 -8.39 -0.79
CA LEU A 49 2.15 -8.15 -2.17
C LEU A 49 2.44 -9.48 -2.85
N GLY A 50 1.65 -9.80 -3.88
CA GLY A 50 1.81 -11.00 -4.67
C GLY A 50 2.59 -10.76 -5.97
N LYS A 51 2.79 -11.85 -6.73
CA LYS A 51 3.46 -11.79 -8.03
C LYS A 51 2.73 -10.88 -9.03
N GLY A 52 1.41 -10.74 -8.91
CA GLY A 52 0.62 -9.88 -9.80
C GLY A 52 0.95 -8.40 -9.65
N ALA A 53 1.36 -7.98 -8.45
CA ALA A 53 1.85 -6.62 -8.21
C ALA A 53 3.20 -6.37 -8.91
N ALA A 54 4.11 -7.34 -8.85
CA ALA A 54 5.40 -7.27 -9.54
C ALA A 54 5.24 -7.32 -11.06
N TYR A 55 4.34 -8.15 -11.57
CA TYR A 55 4.05 -8.25 -13.01
C TYR A 55 3.48 -6.95 -13.58
N ALA A 56 2.69 -6.23 -12.77
CA ALA A 56 2.12 -4.95 -13.12
C ALA A 56 3.16 -3.81 -13.20
N GLN A 57 4.40 -4.01 -12.73
CA GLN A 57 5.43 -2.95 -12.67
C GLN A 57 4.93 -1.70 -11.91
N ALA A 58 4.11 -1.92 -10.87
CA ALA A 58 3.48 -0.87 -10.07
C ALA A 58 4.34 -0.47 -8.86
N ASP A 59 5.68 -0.58 -8.96
CA ASP A 59 6.62 -0.43 -7.85
C ASP A 59 6.51 0.93 -7.16
N ASN A 60 6.44 2.01 -7.96
CA ASN A 60 6.37 3.38 -7.43
C ASN A 60 5.01 3.66 -6.76
N VAL A 61 3.91 3.20 -7.38
CA VAL A 61 2.55 3.40 -6.84
C VAL A 61 2.40 2.68 -5.50
N ILE A 62 2.87 1.44 -5.42
CA ILE A 62 2.78 0.65 -4.18
C ILE A 62 3.71 1.24 -3.11
N ARG A 63 4.89 1.73 -3.48
CA ARG A 63 5.80 2.41 -2.55
C ARG A 63 5.17 3.67 -1.98
N GLU A 64 4.64 4.55 -2.82
CA GLU A 64 3.97 5.78 -2.38
C GLU A 64 2.77 5.46 -1.48
N PHE A 65 1.98 4.44 -1.82
CA PHE A 65 0.86 4.00 -0.99
C PHE A 65 1.31 3.51 0.40
N VAL A 66 2.34 2.66 0.45
CA VAL A 66 2.90 2.10 1.69
C VAL A 66 3.50 3.19 2.58
N GLU A 67 4.27 4.11 1.98
CA GLU A 67 4.88 5.24 2.69
C GLU A 67 3.83 6.23 3.20
N HIS A 68 2.78 6.51 2.41
CA HIS A 68 1.72 7.44 2.78
C HIS A 68 0.78 6.90 3.86
N THR A 69 0.39 5.63 3.76
CA THR A 69 -0.55 5.00 4.69
C THR A 69 0.12 4.49 5.97
N GLY A 70 1.43 4.29 5.95
CA GLY A 70 2.14 3.72 7.08
C GLY A 70 1.90 2.21 7.26
N ILE A 71 1.23 1.55 6.33
CA ILE A 71 0.76 0.16 6.48
C ILE A 71 1.94 -0.82 6.33
N PRO A 72 2.12 -1.77 7.28
CA PRO A 72 3.13 -2.80 7.13
C PRO A 72 2.78 -3.71 5.95
N PHE A 73 3.80 -4.09 5.19
CA PHE A 73 3.63 -4.94 4.01
C PHE A 73 4.38 -6.26 4.15
N LEU A 74 3.84 -7.30 3.51
CA LEU A 74 4.40 -8.62 3.45
C LEU A 74 4.59 -9.00 1.97
N PRO A 75 5.84 -8.97 1.45
CA PRO A 75 6.11 -9.43 0.10
C PRO A 75 6.11 -10.96 0.05
N MET A 76 5.42 -11.53 -0.94
CA MET A 76 5.52 -12.94 -1.29
C MET A 76 6.85 -13.22 -2.02
N SER A 77 7.24 -14.49 -2.13
CA SER A 77 8.55 -14.91 -2.68
C SER A 77 8.94 -14.20 -3.99
N MET A 78 8.01 -14.12 -4.95
CA MET A 78 8.24 -13.48 -6.26
C MET A 78 7.96 -11.97 -6.29
N ALA A 79 7.44 -11.40 -5.19
CA ALA A 79 7.22 -9.97 -5.03
C ALA A 79 8.36 -9.29 -4.25
N LYS A 80 9.35 -10.06 -3.79
CA LYS A 80 10.57 -9.52 -3.18
C LYS A 80 11.33 -8.70 -4.23
N GLY A 81 11.73 -7.49 -3.85
CA GLY A 81 12.38 -6.54 -4.77
C GLY A 81 11.46 -5.45 -5.32
N LEU A 82 10.13 -5.58 -5.19
CA LEU A 82 9.19 -4.50 -5.53
C LEU A 82 9.43 -3.26 -4.64
N LEU A 83 9.55 -3.52 -3.35
CA LEU A 83 10.10 -2.60 -2.36
C LEU A 83 11.40 -3.19 -1.80
N PRO A 84 12.35 -2.35 -1.33
CA PRO A 84 13.54 -2.84 -0.66
C PRO A 84 13.17 -3.79 0.49
N ASP A 85 13.79 -4.96 0.54
CA ASP A 85 13.52 -5.94 1.62
C ASP A 85 13.86 -5.37 3.02
N SER A 86 14.79 -4.41 3.07
CA SER A 86 15.21 -3.67 4.27
C SER A 86 14.27 -2.52 4.65
N HIS A 87 13.15 -2.35 3.95
CA HIS A 87 12.21 -1.27 4.22
C HIS A 87 11.67 -1.36 5.67
N PRO A 88 11.58 -0.26 6.43
CA PRO A 88 11.15 -0.29 7.84
C PRO A 88 9.73 -0.83 8.04
N GLN A 89 8.89 -0.77 7.01
CA GLN A 89 7.51 -1.29 7.03
C GLN A 89 7.40 -2.74 6.52
N SER A 90 8.52 -3.39 6.20
CA SER A 90 8.56 -4.80 5.81
C SER A 90 8.29 -5.69 7.03
N ALA A 91 7.17 -6.41 7.01
CA ALA A 91 6.82 -7.41 8.00
C ALA A 91 7.35 -8.81 7.65
N ALA A 92 8.23 -8.93 6.66
CA ALA A 92 8.76 -10.21 6.18
C ALA A 92 9.44 -11.04 7.30
N ALA A 93 10.19 -10.38 8.18
CA ALA A 93 10.86 -11.03 9.31
C ALA A 93 9.87 -11.58 10.37
N ALA A 94 8.69 -10.99 10.48
CA ALA A 94 7.66 -11.35 11.46
C ALA A 94 6.38 -11.87 10.78
N ARG A 95 6.52 -12.57 9.64
CA ARG A 95 5.40 -13.04 8.81
C ARG A 95 4.28 -13.70 9.60
N SER A 96 4.60 -14.70 10.41
CA SER A 96 3.60 -15.47 11.15
C SER A 96 2.84 -14.61 12.17
N LEU A 97 3.53 -13.67 12.83
CA LEU A 97 2.92 -12.76 13.80
C LEU A 97 2.02 -11.73 13.10
N ALA A 98 2.46 -11.18 11.97
CA ALA A 98 1.70 -10.24 11.18
C ALA A 98 0.41 -10.86 10.66
N MET A 99 0.47 -12.07 10.10
CA MET A 99 -0.71 -12.79 9.61
C MET A 99 -1.70 -13.14 10.73
N ALA A 100 -1.19 -13.64 11.87
CA ALA A 100 -2.03 -14.05 12.98
C ALA A 100 -2.73 -12.86 13.69
N ARG A 101 -2.14 -11.66 13.64
CA ARG A 101 -2.68 -10.46 14.30
C ARG A 101 -3.44 -9.51 13.36
N ALA A 102 -3.30 -9.65 12.05
CA ALA A 102 -3.98 -8.78 11.10
C ALA A 102 -5.50 -8.90 11.25
N ASP A 103 -6.17 -7.75 11.30
CA ASP A 103 -7.64 -7.66 11.32
C ASP A 103 -8.19 -7.35 9.92
N VAL A 104 -7.47 -6.55 9.13
CA VAL A 104 -7.77 -6.27 7.73
C VAL A 104 -6.54 -6.57 6.89
N VAL A 105 -6.73 -7.33 5.82
CA VAL A 105 -5.66 -7.78 4.92
C VAL A 105 -5.98 -7.31 3.52
N LEU A 106 -5.11 -6.47 2.95
CA LEU A 106 -5.19 -6.05 1.56
C LEU A 106 -4.26 -6.92 0.70
N LEU A 107 -4.84 -7.75 -0.15
CA LEU A 107 -4.15 -8.62 -1.09
C LEU A 107 -4.02 -7.88 -2.43
N VAL A 108 -2.79 -7.62 -2.87
CA VAL A 108 -2.53 -6.97 -4.17
C VAL A 108 -1.86 -7.98 -5.10
N GLY A 109 -2.60 -8.44 -6.11
CA GLY A 109 -2.12 -9.46 -7.07
C GLY A 109 -1.65 -10.75 -6.38
N ALA A 110 -2.28 -11.08 -5.25
CA ALA A 110 -1.97 -12.23 -4.41
C ALA A 110 -3.23 -13.08 -4.21
N ARG A 111 -3.09 -14.40 -4.41
CA ARG A 111 -4.18 -15.35 -4.23
C ARG A 111 -4.14 -15.99 -2.85
N LEU A 112 -5.30 -16.18 -2.23
CA LEU A 112 -5.46 -16.93 -0.98
C LEU A 112 -5.37 -18.45 -1.22
N ASN A 113 -4.21 -18.91 -1.65
CA ASN A 113 -3.95 -20.34 -1.86
C ASN A 113 -3.23 -20.95 -0.65
N TRP A 114 -2.77 -22.20 -0.82
CA TRP A 114 -2.00 -22.96 0.16
C TRP A 114 -0.75 -22.23 0.69
N LEU A 115 -0.14 -21.30 -0.06
CA LEU A 115 1.00 -20.51 0.44
C LEU A 115 0.60 -19.57 1.56
N LEU A 116 -0.64 -19.10 1.54
CA LEU A 116 -1.26 -18.28 2.58
C LEU A 116 -2.19 -19.11 3.46
N GLY A 117 -2.10 -20.44 3.44
CA GLY A 117 -2.96 -21.32 4.25
C GLY A 117 -4.44 -21.10 3.99
N ASN A 118 -4.82 -20.79 2.75
CA ASN A 118 -6.21 -20.55 2.31
C ASN A 118 -6.96 -19.48 3.13
N GLY A 119 -6.25 -18.60 3.84
CA GLY A 119 -6.88 -17.62 4.72
C GLY A 119 -7.48 -18.19 6.01
N GLU A 120 -7.09 -19.41 6.41
CA GLU A 120 -7.69 -20.10 7.56
C GLU A 120 -6.92 -19.88 8.88
N SER A 121 -7.64 -20.02 9.99
CA SER A 121 -7.08 -20.16 11.32
C SER A 121 -6.35 -21.52 11.44
N PRO A 122 -5.21 -21.62 12.15
CA PRO A 122 -4.61 -20.64 13.07
C PRO A 122 -3.60 -19.67 12.41
N GLN A 123 -3.39 -19.77 11.10
CA GLN A 123 -2.38 -18.94 10.43
C GLN A 123 -2.82 -17.48 10.30
N TRP A 124 -4.11 -17.27 10.14
CA TRP A 124 -4.76 -15.96 10.15
C TRP A 124 -5.63 -15.77 11.39
N SER A 125 -5.93 -14.50 11.70
CA SER A 125 -6.98 -14.19 12.66
C SER A 125 -8.33 -14.74 12.17
N ALA A 126 -9.12 -15.32 13.06
CA ALA A 126 -10.44 -15.87 12.72
C ALA A 126 -11.41 -14.81 12.17
N ASP A 127 -11.24 -13.56 12.61
CA ASP A 127 -12.05 -12.40 12.21
C ASP A 127 -11.37 -11.53 11.15
N ALA A 128 -10.32 -12.03 10.49
CA ALA A 128 -9.61 -11.28 9.46
C ALA A 128 -10.53 -10.98 8.28
N LYS A 129 -10.66 -9.70 7.95
CA LYS A 129 -11.35 -9.20 6.76
C LYS A 129 -10.37 -9.10 5.61
N PHE A 130 -10.72 -9.69 4.47
CA PHE A 130 -9.88 -9.65 3.29
C PHE A 130 -10.43 -8.65 2.27
N ILE A 131 -9.52 -7.87 1.68
CA ILE A 131 -9.72 -7.02 0.51
C ILE A 131 -8.80 -7.57 -0.57
N GLN A 132 -9.32 -7.78 -1.78
CA GLN A 132 -8.54 -8.41 -2.84
C GLN A 132 -8.56 -7.58 -4.11
N VAL A 133 -7.37 -7.29 -4.62
CA VAL A 133 -7.13 -6.70 -5.93
C VAL A 133 -6.58 -7.78 -6.85
N ASP A 134 -7.35 -8.13 -7.87
CA ASP A 134 -6.94 -9.08 -8.90
C ASP A 134 -7.63 -8.72 -10.22
N ILE A 135 -7.05 -9.15 -11.34
CA ILE A 135 -7.65 -8.96 -12.66
C ILE A 135 -8.73 -10.02 -12.92
N GLU A 136 -8.58 -11.21 -12.34
CA GLU A 136 -9.49 -12.33 -12.52
C GLU A 136 -10.63 -12.30 -11.50
N ALA A 137 -11.84 -11.98 -11.97
CA ALA A 137 -13.02 -11.91 -11.10
C ALA A 137 -13.41 -13.26 -10.48
N SER A 138 -13.05 -14.38 -11.13
CA SER A 138 -13.33 -15.72 -10.63
C SER A 138 -12.54 -16.09 -9.37
N GLU A 139 -11.47 -15.35 -9.08
CA GLU A 139 -10.60 -15.63 -7.93
C GLU A 139 -11.12 -15.01 -6.63
N PHE A 140 -12.10 -14.12 -6.72
CA PHE A 140 -12.79 -13.61 -5.55
C PHE A 140 -13.64 -14.72 -4.91
N ASP A 141 -13.72 -14.72 -3.58
CA ASP A 141 -14.49 -15.67 -2.78
C ASP A 141 -14.12 -17.16 -2.97
N SER A 142 -13.00 -17.46 -3.63
CA SER A 142 -12.55 -18.84 -3.90
C SER A 142 -12.25 -19.64 -2.62
N ASN A 143 -11.66 -18.98 -1.62
CA ASN A 143 -11.24 -19.62 -0.37
C ASN A 143 -11.91 -19.01 0.86
N ARG A 144 -12.02 -17.68 0.89
CA ARG A 144 -12.61 -16.92 1.99
C ARG A 144 -13.47 -15.79 1.44
N PRO A 145 -14.55 -15.41 2.14
CA PRO A 145 -15.36 -14.27 1.73
C PRO A 145 -14.53 -12.99 1.75
N ILE A 146 -14.52 -12.28 0.64
CA ILE A 146 -13.81 -11.02 0.43
C ILE A 146 -14.78 -9.87 0.66
N VAL A 147 -14.44 -8.95 1.56
CA VAL A 147 -15.33 -7.84 1.96
C VAL A 147 -15.39 -6.78 0.85
N ALA A 148 -14.27 -6.54 0.18
CA ALA A 148 -14.19 -5.63 -0.96
C ALA A 148 -13.34 -6.23 -2.07
N THR A 149 -13.96 -6.44 -3.23
CA THR A 149 -13.34 -6.98 -4.43
C THR A 149 -13.03 -5.85 -5.40
N LEU A 150 -11.78 -5.77 -5.83
CA LEU A 150 -11.30 -4.75 -6.75
C LEU A 150 -10.83 -5.46 -8.02
N THR A 151 -11.76 -5.64 -8.97
CA THR A 151 -11.46 -6.19 -10.29
C THR A 151 -10.79 -5.14 -11.14
N GLY A 152 -9.51 -5.33 -11.47
CA GLY A 152 -8.79 -4.36 -12.28
C GLY A 152 -7.33 -4.69 -12.46
N ASP A 153 -6.65 -3.92 -13.29
CA ASP A 153 -5.20 -3.98 -13.37
C ASP A 153 -4.56 -3.36 -12.12
N ASN A 154 -3.59 -4.06 -11.51
CA ASN A 154 -2.94 -3.62 -10.27
C ASN A 154 -2.23 -2.25 -10.43
N VAL A 155 -1.94 -1.83 -11.67
CA VAL A 155 -1.36 -0.51 -11.99
C VAL A 155 -2.36 0.61 -11.77
N THR A 156 -3.64 0.38 -12.11
CA THR A 156 -4.66 1.44 -12.06
C THR A 156 -5.45 1.45 -10.77
N VAL A 157 -5.30 0.42 -9.93
CA VAL A 157 -5.71 0.49 -8.52
C VAL A 157 -4.72 1.37 -7.75
N ASN A 158 -4.60 2.61 -8.20
CA ASN A 158 -4.15 3.73 -7.42
C ASN A 158 -5.26 3.94 -6.38
N VAL A 159 -5.17 3.18 -5.28
CA VAL A 159 -5.99 3.39 -4.09
C VAL A 159 -5.65 4.81 -3.66
N GLY A 160 -6.41 5.76 -4.20
CA GLY A 160 -6.01 7.16 -4.23
C GLY A 160 -5.66 7.58 -2.81
N ALA A 161 -4.55 8.32 -2.70
CA ALA A 161 -4.33 9.20 -1.55
C ALA A 161 -5.70 9.77 -1.15
N PRO A 162 -6.10 9.63 0.13
CA PRO A 162 -7.47 9.80 0.57
C PRO A 162 -8.02 11.08 -0.03
N ARG A 163 -8.94 10.94 -0.99
CA ARG A 163 -9.64 12.09 -1.57
C ARG A 163 -10.50 12.64 -0.44
N SER A 164 -9.96 13.65 0.22
CA SER A 164 -10.62 14.45 1.25
C SER A 164 -11.31 13.64 2.36
N CYS A 165 -10.55 13.00 3.24
CA CYS A 165 -11.03 12.79 4.60
C CYS A 165 -9.86 12.98 5.56
N GLY A 166 -9.83 14.13 6.24
CA GLY A 166 -8.74 14.59 7.10
C GLY A 166 -8.57 13.79 8.39
N ARG A 167 -8.31 12.48 8.28
CA ARG A 167 -7.90 11.63 9.38
C ARG A 167 -6.52 11.07 9.06
N THR A 168 -5.50 11.86 9.41
CA THR A 168 -4.12 11.40 9.51
C THR A 168 -4.10 10.16 10.40
N PHE A 169 -3.62 9.05 9.86
CA PHE A 169 -3.48 7.78 10.57
C PHE A 169 -2.33 7.91 11.59
N GLU A 170 -2.57 8.54 12.73
CA GLU A 170 -1.59 8.63 13.83
C GLU A 170 -1.49 7.27 14.54
N ARG A 171 -0.46 6.49 14.20
CA ARG A 171 -0.15 5.25 14.93
C ARG A 171 0.44 5.56 16.30
N GLY A 172 -0.29 5.15 17.34
CA GLY A 172 0.30 4.74 18.61
C GLY A 172 1.16 3.49 18.41
N LEU A 173 2.46 3.67 18.14
CA LEU A 173 3.47 2.65 18.41
C LEU A 173 4.02 2.90 19.81
N GLY A 174 3.48 2.17 20.78
CA GLY A 174 4.05 2.10 22.13
C GLY A 174 5.47 1.53 22.08
N GLY A 175 6.41 2.33 22.58
CA GLY A 175 7.61 1.84 23.28
C GLY A 175 8.73 1.21 22.44
N VAL A 176 9.53 2.05 21.77
CA VAL A 176 10.97 1.79 21.65
C VAL A 176 11.72 3.05 22.07
N ASP A 177 12.32 2.99 23.26
CA ASP A 177 13.21 4.01 23.81
C ASP A 177 14.34 4.30 22.81
N ARG A 178 14.31 5.50 22.20
CA ARG A 178 15.44 6.10 21.52
C ARG A 178 15.74 7.44 22.16
N ARG A 179 16.21 7.40 23.40
CA ARG A 179 16.93 8.52 23.99
C ARG A 179 18.07 8.97 23.06
N ALA A 180 18.12 10.29 22.88
CA ALA A 180 19.18 11.11 22.33
C ALA A 180 19.32 11.17 20.79
N ARG A 181 18.64 12.15 20.19
CA ARG A 181 19.28 13.21 19.38
C ARG A 181 18.45 14.50 19.48
N ARG A 182 19.13 15.58 19.86
CA ARG A 182 18.59 16.92 20.18
C ARG A 182 17.88 17.56 18.97
N PRO A 183 16.88 18.44 19.20
CA PRO A 183 16.23 19.20 18.13
C PRO A 183 17.17 20.32 17.64
N GLN A 184 17.37 20.42 16.32
CA GLN A 184 17.80 21.66 15.69
C GLN A 184 16.55 22.48 15.38
N GLY A 185 16.61 23.77 15.75
CA GLY A 185 15.50 24.72 15.70
C GLY A 185 15.04 25.11 14.30
N PRO A 186 14.10 26.07 14.20
CA PRO A 186 13.23 26.23 13.03
C PRO A 186 13.95 27.01 11.93
N GLN A 187 14.18 26.38 10.78
CA GLN A 187 14.61 27.10 9.58
C GLN A 187 13.36 27.64 8.87
N GLN A 188 13.23 28.96 8.90
CA GLN A 188 12.21 29.79 8.27
C GLN A 188 11.99 29.44 6.79
N CYS A 189 10.73 29.31 6.39
CA CYS A 189 10.30 29.54 5.01
C CYS A 189 10.51 31.03 4.71
N GLN A 190 11.49 31.34 3.86
CA GLN A 190 11.67 32.67 3.30
C GLN A 190 10.87 32.81 2.01
N ASP A 191 10.23 33.96 1.90
CA ASP A 191 9.40 34.44 0.82
C ASP A 191 10.14 34.60 -0.53
N ALA A 192 9.45 34.27 -1.61
CA ALA A 192 9.52 34.93 -2.91
C ALA A 192 8.20 34.61 -3.64
N SER A 193 7.38 35.51 -4.18
CA SER A 193 7.49 36.95 -4.43
C SER A 193 6.09 37.46 -4.84
N ALA A 194 5.84 38.75 -4.58
CA ALA A 194 4.68 39.60 -4.90
C ALA A 194 4.04 39.38 -6.30
N VAL A 195 2.73 39.62 -6.52
CA VAL A 195 2.02 40.92 -6.70
C VAL A 195 0.51 40.57 -6.79
N GLY A 196 -0.50 41.21 -6.21
CA GLY A 196 -0.65 42.42 -5.42
C GLY A 196 -2.16 42.70 -5.18
N ARG A 197 -2.41 43.85 -4.54
CA ARG A 197 -3.71 44.50 -4.20
C ARG A 197 -4.27 44.17 -2.81
N ARG A 198 -4.14 45.19 -1.95
CA ARG A 198 -4.81 45.39 -0.67
C ARG A 198 -6.19 46.02 -0.91
N SER A 199 -7.18 45.61 -0.13
CA SER A 199 -8.26 46.44 0.44
C SER A 199 -8.96 45.57 1.50
N SER A 200 -8.68 45.78 2.78
CA SER A 200 -9.47 46.59 3.73
C SER A 200 -10.60 45.78 4.39
N SER A 201 -10.51 45.75 5.73
CA SER A 201 -11.61 45.59 6.70
C SER A 201 -11.92 44.18 7.21
N ASP A 202 -12.09 44.14 8.53
CA ASP A 202 -12.69 43.10 9.40
C ASP A 202 -11.80 41.88 9.71
N ALA A 203 -10.90 41.91 10.71
CA ALA A 203 -11.14 41.97 12.16
C ALA A 203 -11.98 40.80 12.71
N VAL A 204 -11.46 40.22 13.81
CA VAL A 204 -12.15 39.51 14.91
C VAL A 204 -11.99 37.96 14.99
N LEU A 205 -11.13 37.55 15.96
CA LEU A 205 -11.06 36.28 16.74
C LEU A 205 -10.51 35.02 16.04
N GLN A 206 -9.38 34.38 16.36
CA GLN A 206 -8.53 34.17 17.55
C GLN A 206 -9.12 33.40 18.77
N ARG A 207 -8.56 32.20 18.99
CA ARG A 207 -8.45 31.35 20.22
C ARG A 207 -9.70 30.49 20.54
N ALA A 208 -9.61 29.22 20.97
CA ALA A 208 -8.65 28.45 21.79
C ALA A 208 -8.61 26.96 21.32
N TRP A 209 -7.53 26.17 21.31
CA TRP A 209 -6.55 25.69 22.33
C TRP A 209 -7.10 24.82 23.47
N CYS A 210 -6.64 23.56 23.47
CA CYS A 210 -6.32 22.66 24.59
C CYS A 210 -7.34 22.42 25.72
N HIS A 211 -7.85 21.19 25.77
CA HIS A 211 -7.81 20.33 26.95
C HIS A 211 -7.61 18.87 26.54
#